data_AF-G7J7Q0-F1
#
_entry.id   AF-G7J7Q0-F1
#
_cell.length_a   1.000
_cell.length_b   1.000
_cell.length_c   1.000
_cell.angle_alpha   90.00
_cell.angle_beta   90.00
_cell.angle_gamma   90.00
#
_symmetry.space_group_name_H-M   'P 1'
#
loop_
_entity.id
_entity.type
_entity.pdbx_description
1 polymer ?
#
loop_
_entity_poly.entity_id
_entity_poly.type
_entity_poly.pdbx_seq_one_letter_code
_entity_poly.pdbx_strand_id
1 'polypeptide(L)' 'MDGHAAFSDEKEPKPSKACLRISDTWPHGRCYHSAVCNHFCQKVENAISGQCVFFFKKCQCQFCDEEEEKLST' A
#
# COMPACT_ATOMS: atom_id res chain seq x y z
N MET A 1 38.09 -0.68 -27.05
CA MET A 1 38.96 -0.88 -25.88
C MET A 1 38.73 0.34 -25.02
N ASP A 2 37.92 0.36 -23.95
CA ASP A 2 37.24 -0.64 -23.13
C ASP A 2 36.03 0.12 -22.53
N GLY A 3 34.79 -0.37 -22.56
CA GLY A 3 34.38 -1.58 -21.85
C GLY A 3 34.20 -1.28 -20.36
N HIS A 4 33.12 -0.59 -19.96
CA HIS A 4 32.65 -0.62 -18.58
C HIS A 4 31.17 -1.02 -18.55
N ALA A 5 30.95 -2.22 -18.04
CA ALA A 5 29.66 -2.82 -17.81
C ALA A 5 29.19 -2.56 -16.36
N ALA A 6 27.87 -2.43 -16.26
CA ALA A 6 27.00 -2.96 -15.21
C ALA A 6 26.72 -2.17 -13.93
N PHE A 7 25.45 -2.36 -13.51
CA PHE A 7 24.78 -2.11 -12.23
C PHE A 7 24.20 -0.68 -12.05
N SER A 8 22.92 -0.47 -11.76
CA SER A 8 21.95 -1.33 -11.08
C SER A 8 20.52 -1.01 -11.52
N ASP A 9 19.75 -2.08 -11.68
CA ASP A 9 18.31 -2.25 -11.41
C ASP A 9 17.65 -1.02 -10.73
N GLU A 10 17.26 -0.02 -11.54
CA GLU A 10 16.14 0.85 -11.18
C GLU A 10 14.88 0.00 -11.33
N LYS A 11 14.67 -0.84 -10.31
CA LYS A 11 13.33 -1.32 -9.95
C LYS A 11 12.54 -0.08 -9.54
N GLU A 12 12.12 0.71 -10.53
CA GLU A 12 10.93 1.53 -10.38
C GLU A 12 9.88 0.57 -9.81
N PRO A 13 9.36 0.81 -8.59
CA PRO A 13 8.28 0.01 -8.09
C PRO A 13 7.12 0.28 -9.03
N LYS A 14 6.97 -0.60 -10.04
CA LYS A 14 5.79 -0.70 -10.89
C LYS A 14 4.61 -0.45 -9.94
N PRO A 15 3.80 0.59 -10.15
CA PRO A 15 2.62 0.79 -9.34
C PRO A 15 1.67 -0.34 -9.74
N SER A 16 1.89 -1.52 -9.16
CA SER A 16 0.90 -2.57 -9.12
C SER A 16 -0.35 -1.85 -8.66
N LYS A 17 -1.39 -1.89 -9.48
CA LYS A 17 -2.75 -1.52 -9.07
C LYS A 17 -3.24 -2.56 -8.06
N ALA A 18 -2.43 -2.83 -7.03
CA ALA A 18 -2.79 -3.65 -5.90
C ALA A 18 -3.90 -2.88 -5.19
N CYS A 19 -4.99 -3.58 -4.95
CA CYS A 19 -6.15 -3.10 -4.20
C CYS A 19 -5.69 -2.51 -2.86
N LEU A 20 -4.61 -3.05 -2.29
CA LEU A 20 -3.98 -2.57 -1.07
C LEU A 20 -2.76 -1.68 -1.37
N ARG A 21 -2.74 -0.47 -0.81
CA ARG A 21 -1.58 0.44 -0.84
C ARG A 21 -1.25 0.99 0.52
N ILE A 22 0.04 1.18 0.79
CA ILE A 22 0.48 1.90 1.97
C ILE A 22 0.22 3.39 1.76
N SER A 23 -0.39 4.05 2.73
CA SER A 23 -0.60 5.49 2.66
C SER A 23 0.71 6.24 2.92
N ASP A 24 1.12 7.06 1.95
CA ASP A 24 2.27 7.97 2.06
C ASP A 24 1.91 9.31 2.71
N THR A 25 0.62 9.65 2.71
CA THR A 25 0.04 10.87 3.30
C THR A 25 -0.32 10.71 4.79
N TRP A 26 -0.12 9.51 5.34
CA TRP A 26 -0.45 9.19 6.72
C TRP A 26 0.32 10.11 7.70
N PRO A 27 -0.38 10.94 8.50
CA PRO A 27 0.25 12.01 9.27
C PRO A 27 1.00 11.51 10.51
N HIS A 28 0.85 10.24 10.89
CA HIS A 28 1.51 9.68 12.06
C HIS A 28 2.71 8.82 11.65
N GLY A 29 3.86 9.01 12.29
CA GLY A 29 5.05 8.21 11.97
C GLY A 29 4.89 6.70 12.18
N ARG A 30 3.89 6.27 12.98
CA ARG A 30 3.55 4.86 13.21
C ARG A 30 2.04 4.68 13.35
N CYS A 31 1.55 3.58 12.80
CA CYS A 31 0.16 3.13 12.85
C CYS A 31 0.00 2.13 13.99
N TYR A 32 -0.79 2.48 15.00
CA TYR A 32 -1.09 1.63 16.16
C TYR A 32 -2.58 1.28 16.27
N HIS A 33 -3.44 2.06 15.63
CA HIS A 33 -4.89 1.92 15.71
C HIS A 33 -5.48 1.78 14.33
N SER A 34 -5.88 0.56 13.96
CA SER A 34 -6.51 0.29 12.66
C SER A 34 -7.78 1.11 12.46
N ALA A 35 -8.54 1.44 13.52
CA ALA A 35 -9.71 2.31 13.41
C ALA A 35 -9.36 3.73 12.90
N VAL A 36 -8.24 4.31 13.37
CA VAL A 36 -7.78 5.63 12.93
C VAL A 36 -7.27 5.56 11.50
N CYS A 37 -6.51 4.51 11.17
CA CYS A 37 -6.07 4.24 9.81
C CYS A 37 -7.25 4.08 8.84
N ASN A 38 -8.26 3.31 9.23
CA ASN A 38 -9.48 3.11 8.46
C ASN A 38 -10.20 4.44 8.17
N HIS A 39 -10.43 5.24 9.21
CA HIS A 39 -11.10 6.53 9.06
C HIS A 39 -10.30 7.48 8.14
N PHE A 40 -8.98 7.49 8.26
CA PHE A 40 -8.11 8.27 7.37
C PHE A 40 -8.17 7.78 5.93
N CYS A 41 -8.03 6.46 5.70
CA CYS A 41 -8.11 5.88 4.37
C CYS A 41 -9.44 6.24 3.69
N GLN A 42 -10.55 6.16 4.42
CA GLN A 42 -11.87 6.50 3.89
C GLN A 42 -12.06 8.01 3.64
N LYS A 43 -11.57 8.88 4.53
CA LYS A 43 -11.83 10.32 4.45
C LYS A 43 -10.81 11.12 3.65
N VAL A 44 -9.56 10.67 3.61
CA VAL A 44 -8.43 11.38 3.01
C VAL A 44 -8.03 10.74 1.69
N GLU A 45 -7.88 9.43 1.67
CA GLU A 45 -7.39 8.70 0.49
C GLU A 45 -8.53 8.23 -0.43
N ASN A 46 -9.79 8.29 -0.01
CA ASN A 46 -10.95 7.72 -0.71
C ASN A 46 -10.86 6.19 -0.91
N ALA A 47 -10.24 5.49 0.05
CA ALA A 47 -10.23 4.04 0.12
C ALA A 47 -11.51 3.48 0.77
N ILE A 48 -11.81 2.22 0.48
CA ILE A 48 -12.93 1.47 1.06
C ILE A 48 -12.67 1.17 2.53
N SER A 49 -11.45 0.75 2.85
CA SER A 49 -11.05 0.39 4.21
C SER A 49 -9.57 0.69 4.47
N GLY A 50 -9.13 0.57 5.72
CA GLY A 50 -7.74 0.72 6.11
C GLY A 50 -7.35 -0.06 7.35
N GLN A 51 -6.13 -0.57 7.38
CA GLN A 51 -5.58 -1.34 8.48
C GLN A 51 -4.13 -0.99 8.79
N CYS A 52 -3.75 -1.04 10.07
CA CYS A 52 -2.35 -0.91 10.46
C CYS A 52 -1.62 -2.23 10.22
N VAL A 53 -0.56 -2.20 9.42
CA VAL A 53 0.31 -3.36 9.20
C VAL A 53 1.27 -3.49 10.39
N PHE A 54 1.15 -4.56 11.17
CA PHE A 54 1.91 -4.75 12.42
C PHE A 54 3.43 -4.74 12.26
N PHE A 55 3.95 -5.30 11.17
CA PHE A 55 5.40 -5.40 10.94
C PHE A 55 6.06 -4.06 10.63
N PHE A 56 5.39 -3.23 9.83
CA PHE A 56 5.93 -1.94 9.39
C PHE A 56 5.36 -0.76 10.17
N LYS A 57 4.35 -0.98 11.02
CA LYS A 57 3.54 0.05 11.68
C LYS A 57 3.13 1.14 10.70
N LYS A 58 2.72 0.75 9.48
CA LYS A 58 2.23 1.67 8.45
C LYS A 58 0.73 1.48 8.25
N CYS A 59 0.05 2.55 7.87
CA CYS A 59 -1.35 2.48 7.49
C CYS A 59 -1.45 1.96 6.04
N GLN A 60 -2.18 0.87 5.84
CA GLN A 60 -2.47 0.29 4.53
C GLN A 60 -3.95 0.52 4.22
N CYS A 61 -4.23 1.17 3.10
CA CYS A 61 -5.56 1.45 2.60
C CYS A 61 -5.95 0.46 1.50
N GLN A 62 -7.21 0.05 1.46
CA GLN A 62 -7.79 -0.82 0.45
C GLN A 62 -8.75 -0.04 -0.45
N PHE A 63 -8.55 -0.11 -1.76
CA PHE A 63 -9.28 0.65 -2.77
C PHE A 63 -10.21 -0.20 -3.62
N CYS A 64 -10.07 -1.52 -3.56
CA CYS A 64 -10.94 -2.46 -4.27
C CYS A 64 -11.24 -3.64 -3.36
N ASP A 65 -12.42 -4.22 -3.53
CA ASP A 65 -12.87 -5.38 -2.81
C ASP A 65 -12.21 -6.64 -3.40
N GLU A 66 -11.44 -7.37 -2.59
CA GLU A 66 -10.78 -8.61 -3.03
C GLU A 66 -11.73 -9.83 -3.00
N GLU A 67 -12.99 -9.67 -2.57
CA GLU A 67 -13.94 -10.80 -2.48
C GLU A 67 -14.57 -11.17 -3.84
N GLU A 68 -14.37 -10.39 -4.91
CA GLU A 68 -14.91 -10.73 -6.24
C GLU A 68 -14.16 -11.87 -6.97
N GLU A 69 -13.07 -12.41 -6.40
CA GLU A 69 -12.33 -13.54 -7.01
C GLU A 69 -12.59 -14.91 -6.36
N LYS A 70 -13.38 -14.99 -5.28
CA LYS A 70 -13.66 -16.28 -4.59
C LYS A 70 -15.02 -16.91 -4.90
N LEU A 71 -15.82 -16.31 -5.77
CA LEU A 71 -17.11 -16.88 -6.22
C LEU A 71 -17.07 -17.22 -7.72
N SER A 72 -16.05 -17.95 -8.16
CA SER A 72 -15.97 -18.55 -9.50
C SER A 72 -15.22 -19.89 -9.50
N THR A 73 -15.48 -20.75 -8.52
CA THR A 73 -15.12 -22.17 -8.60
C THR A 73 -16.27 -23.03 -8.10
#